data_AF-A0AAN8SCS7-F1
#
_entry.id   AF-A0AAN8SCS7-F1
#
_cell.length_a   1.000
_cell.length_b   1.000
_cell.length_c   1.000
_cell.angle_alpha   90.00
_cell.angle_beta   90.00
_cell.angle_gamma   90.00
#
_symmetry.space_group_name_H-M   'P 1'
#
loop_
_entity.id
_entity.type
_entity.pdbx_description
1 polymer ?
#
loop_
_entity_poly.entity_id
_entity_poly.type
_entity_poly.pdbx_seq_one_letter_code
_entity_poly.pdbx_strand_id
1 'polypeptide(L)'
;MRAILVSCVLLQIAFGIEQTVGPCSFNTMCTCKTDPEMSHKSLKDIACVGVPFVKLPDFPHKMVLFLDVVSSGLEILENESFGSLQVESLRLISNRISHVSEKTFR
;
A
#
# COMPACT_ATOMS: atom_id res chain seq x y z
N MET A 1 32.74 -2.20 -27.16
CA MET A 1 31.36 -1.73 -26.90
C MET A 1 30.42 -2.84 -26.42
N ARG A 2 30.32 -4.00 -27.11
CA ARG A 2 29.44 -5.12 -26.68
C ARG A 2 29.73 -5.67 -25.27
N ALA A 3 31.00 -5.81 -24.89
CA ALA A 3 31.39 -6.32 -23.57
C ALA A 3 31.00 -5.38 -22.40
N ILE A 4 30.95 -4.06 -22.64
CA ILE A 4 30.58 -3.06 -21.62
C ILE A 4 29.07 -3.14 -21.32
N LEU A 5 28.25 -3.31 -22.36
CA LEU A 5 26.81 -3.53 -22.24
C LEU A 5 26.48 -4.80 -21.43
N VAL A 6 27.18 -5.90 -21.70
CA VAL A 6 26.99 -7.15 -20.96
C VAL A 6 27.41 -6.99 -19.49
N SER A 7 28.52 -6.31 -19.23
CA SER A 7 28.99 -6.03 -17.87
C SER A 7 28.02 -5.15 -17.08
N CYS A 8 27.46 -4.10 -17.70
CA CYS A 8 26.46 -3.24 -17.05
C CYS A 8 25.15 -3.99 -16.74
N VAL A 9 24.68 -4.82 -17.67
CA VAL A 9 23.45 -5.61 -17.47
C VAL A 9 23.64 -6.63 -16.34
N LEU A 10 24.79 -7.30 -16.27
CA LEU A 10 25.08 -8.23 -15.18
C LEU A 10 25.23 -7.53 -13.81
N LEU A 11 25.79 -6.32 -13.79
CA LEU A 11 25.84 -5.48 -12.59
C LEU A 11 24.44 -5.07 -12.10
N GLN A 12 23.51 -4.74 -13.00
CA GLN A 12 22.13 -4.39 -12.61
C GLN A 12 21.35 -5.59 -12.06
N ILE A 13 21.63 -6.81 -12.54
CA ILE A 13 20.98 -8.03 -12.04
C ILE A 13 21.52 -8.41 -10.64
N ALA A 14 22.80 -8.11 -10.36
CA ALA A 14 23.43 -8.38 -9.07
C ALA A 14 23.00 -7.40 -7.96
N PHE A 15 22.69 -6.15 -8.31
CA PHE A 15 22.07 -5.17 -7.42
C PHE A 15 20.54 -5.26 -7.54
N GLY A 16 19.96 -6.38 -7.09
CA GLY A 16 18.52 -6.47 -6.95
C GLY A 16 18.01 -5.30 -6.10
N ILE A 17 17.01 -4.57 -6.60
CA ILE A 17 16.36 -3.47 -5.87
C ILE A 17 15.79 -4.06 -4.58
N GLU A 18 16.41 -3.73 -3.45
CA GLU A 18 16.06 -4.29 -2.15
C GLU A 18 14.76 -3.64 -1.66
N GLN A 19 13.62 -4.23 -2.02
CA GLN A 19 12.32 -3.80 -1.50
C GLN A 19 12.24 -4.14 -0.02
N THR A 20 11.94 -3.13 0.80
CA THR A 20 11.79 -3.34 2.24
C THR A 20 10.35 -3.70 2.55
N VAL A 21 10.15 -4.88 3.14
CA VAL A 21 8.86 -5.35 3.63
C VAL A 21 8.90 -5.35 5.14
N GLY A 22 7.94 -4.69 5.78
CA GLY A 22 7.91 -4.60 7.24
C GLY A 22 6.60 -4.05 7.78
N PRO A 23 6.47 -3.93 9.10
CA PRO A 23 5.29 -3.34 9.70
C PRO A 23 5.13 -1.88 9.28
N CYS A 24 3.90 -1.46 9.02
CA CYS A 24 3.59 -0.06 8.74
C CYS A 24 3.78 0.79 10.01
N SER A 25 4.36 1.98 9.88
CA SER A 25 4.57 2.90 11.01
C SER A 25 3.27 3.42 11.65
N PHE A 26 2.20 3.52 10.86
CA PHE A 26 0.88 3.97 11.32
C PHE A 26 0.03 2.84 11.92
N ASN A 27 0.38 1.58 11.68
CA ASN A 27 -0.28 0.40 12.25
C ASN A 27 0.63 -0.82 12.11
N THR A 28 1.20 -1.27 13.22
CA THR A 28 2.17 -2.38 13.25
C THR A 28 1.57 -3.75 12.93
N MET A 29 0.24 -3.87 12.92
CA MET A 29 -0.45 -5.09 12.46
C MET A 29 -0.61 -5.15 10.94
N CYS A 30 -0.39 -4.04 10.23
CA CYS A 30 -0.34 -4.02 8.77
C CYS A 30 1.10 -4.16 8.26
N THR A 31 1.23 -4.70 7.07
CA THR A 31 2.52 -4.83 6.35
C THR A 31 2.58 -3.81 5.24
N CYS A 32 3.70 -3.10 5.16
CA CYS A 32 4.01 -2.12 4.13
C CYS A 32 5.20 -2.60 3.31
N LYS A 33 5.15 -2.35 2.01
CA LYS A 33 6.25 -2.57 1.09
C LYS A 33 6.71 -1.23 0.51
N THR A 34 7.97 -0.90 0.74
CA THR A 34 8.58 0.34 0.23
C THR A 34 9.56 0.00 -0.87
N ASP A 35 9.51 0.78 -1.94
CA ASP A 35 10.51 0.73 -3.00
C ASP A 35 11.55 1.84 -2.75
N PRO A 36 12.84 1.53 -2.62
CA PRO A 36 13.87 2.57 -2.42
C PRO A 36 13.97 3.56 -3.59
N GLU A 37 13.47 3.21 -4.78
CA GLU A 37 13.38 4.14 -5.92
C GLU A 37 12.17 5.08 -5.82
N MET A 38 11.17 4.77 -4.98
CA MET A 38 10.07 5.68 -4.70
C MET A 38 10.44 6.69 -3.62
N SER A 39 9.94 7.93 -3.78
CA SER A 39 10.10 8.96 -2.76
C SER A 39 9.48 8.52 -1.43
N HIS A 40 9.99 9.03 -0.29
CA HIS A 40 9.42 8.81 1.05
C HIS A 40 7.92 9.17 1.21
N LYS A 41 7.28 9.74 0.18
CA LYS A 41 5.85 10.08 0.16
C LYS A 41 4.97 9.02 -0.51
N SER A 42 5.57 7.96 -1.07
CA SER A 42 4.86 6.93 -1.83
C SER A 42 5.20 5.54 -1.31
N LEU A 43 4.18 4.69 -1.16
CA LEU A 43 4.32 3.28 -0.83
C LEU A 43 3.90 2.42 -2.01
N LYS A 44 4.48 1.24 -2.12
CA LYS A 44 4.10 0.27 -3.14
C LYS A 44 2.83 -0.47 -2.71
N ASP A 45 2.94 -1.23 -1.62
CA ASP A 45 1.87 -2.10 -1.14
C ASP A 45 1.59 -1.81 0.34
N ILE A 46 0.32 -1.77 0.71
CA ILE A 46 -0.16 -1.82 2.08
C ILE A 46 -1.11 -3.02 2.19
N ALA A 47 -0.82 -3.93 3.13
CA ALA A 47 -1.65 -5.09 3.40
C ALA A 47 -2.03 -5.17 4.88
N CYS A 48 -3.32 -5.06 5.15
CA CYS A 48 -3.93 -5.25 6.45
C CYS A 48 -4.88 -6.44 6.38
N VAL A 49 -4.38 -7.64 6.70
CA VAL A 49 -5.15 -8.89 6.62
C VAL A 49 -5.48 -9.39 8.01
N GLY A 50 -6.78 -9.52 8.32
CA GLY A 50 -7.24 -9.92 9.65
C GLY A 50 -7.05 -8.86 10.75
N VAL A 51 -6.64 -7.64 10.36
CA VAL A 51 -6.45 -6.51 11.27
C VAL A 51 -7.81 -5.89 11.57
N PRO A 52 -8.26 -5.83 12.83
CA PRO A 52 -9.59 -5.31 13.14
C PRO A 52 -9.67 -3.79 12.93
N PHE A 53 -10.62 -3.34 12.11
CA PHE A 53 -10.89 -1.92 11.89
C PHE A 53 -12.34 -1.56 12.17
N VAL A 54 -12.55 -0.59 13.06
CA VAL A 54 -13.82 0.13 13.18
C VAL A 54 -13.92 1.20 12.09
N LYS A 55 -12.79 1.86 11.80
CA LYS A 55 -12.59 2.82 10.71
C LYS A 55 -11.18 2.66 10.15
N LEU A 56 -10.95 3.09 8.91
CA LEU A 56 -9.62 3.12 8.33
C LEU A 56 -8.73 4.16 9.04
N PRO A 57 -7.41 3.91 9.18
CA PRO A 57 -6.49 4.90 9.73
C PRO A 57 -6.23 6.02 8.71
N ASP A 58 -5.77 7.17 9.21
CA ASP A 58 -5.23 8.20 8.33
C ASP A 58 -3.91 7.70 7.73
N PHE A 59 -3.89 7.52 6.42
CA PHE A 59 -2.71 7.05 5.71
C PHE A 59 -1.71 8.20 5.53
N PRO A 60 -0.47 8.09 6.04
CA PRO A 60 0.48 9.19 6.00
C PRO A 60 1.11 9.41 4.61
N HIS A 61 0.87 8.50 3.67
CA HIS A 61 1.44 8.54 2.32
C HIS A 61 0.45 9.17 1.35
N LYS A 62 0.97 9.84 0.32
CA LYS A 62 0.12 10.49 -0.70
C LYS A 62 -0.33 9.53 -1.79
N MET A 63 0.47 8.50 -2.07
CA MET A 63 0.22 7.54 -3.13
C MET A 63 0.56 6.13 -2.66
N VAL A 64 -0.33 5.19 -2.95
CA VAL A 64 -0.17 3.75 -2.71
C VAL A 64 -0.61 3.02 -3.98
N LEU A 65 0.18 2.07 -4.47
CA LEU A 65 -0.23 1.30 -5.65
C LEU A 65 -1.30 0.27 -5.28
N PHE A 66 -1.09 -0.48 -4.20
CA PHE A 66 -2.00 -1.53 -3.76
C PHE A 66 -2.36 -1.38 -2.28
N LEU A 67 -3.66 -1.22 -1.99
CA LEU A 67 -4.19 -1.20 -0.63
C LEU A 67 -5.14 -2.39 -0.43
N ASP A 68 -4.71 -3.35 0.39
CA ASP A 68 -5.49 -4.50 0.80
C ASP A 68 -5.96 -4.33 2.25
N VAL A 69 -7.27 -4.26 2.46
CA VAL A 69 -7.91 -4.36 3.78
C VAL A 69 -8.85 -5.55 3.74
N VAL A 70 -8.39 -6.71 4.21
CA VAL A 70 -9.06 -8.00 3.97
C VAL A 70 -9.37 -8.68 5.29
N SER A 71 -10.60 -9.19 5.41
CA SER A 71 -11.05 -9.90 6.64
C SER A 71 -10.89 -9.07 7.92
N SER A 72 -11.06 -7.74 7.81
CA SER A 72 -10.82 -6.78 8.88
C SER A 72 -12.07 -6.41 9.69
N GLY A 73 -13.24 -6.92 9.30
CA GLY A 73 -14.51 -6.62 9.95
C GLY A 73 -15.02 -5.19 9.70
N LEU A 74 -14.47 -4.47 8.71
CA LEU A 74 -14.90 -3.11 8.38
C LEU A 74 -16.37 -3.11 7.96
N GLU A 75 -17.19 -2.25 8.56
CA GLU A 75 -18.65 -2.21 8.33
C GLU A 75 -19.11 -0.98 7.55
N ILE A 76 -18.46 0.16 7.76
CA ILE A 76 -18.86 1.45 7.20
C ILE A 76 -17.63 2.11 6.60
N LEU A 77 -17.77 2.58 5.36
CA LEU A 77 -16.85 3.52 4.73
C LEU A 77 -17.50 4.91 4.76
N GLU A 78 -16.99 5.78 5.61
CA GLU A 78 -17.44 7.16 5.74
C GLU A 78 -16.92 8.04 4.58
N ASN A 79 -17.43 9.26 4.51
CA ASN A 79 -16.87 10.29 3.64
C ASN A 79 -15.39 10.50 3.99
N GLU A 80 -14.55 10.68 2.97
CA GLU A 80 -13.13 10.98 3.16
C GLU A 80 -12.37 9.87 3.94
N SER A 81 -12.87 8.62 3.93
CA SER A 81 -12.19 7.46 4.58
C SER A 81 -10.76 7.21 4.09
N PHE A 82 -10.43 7.69 2.90
CA PHE A 82 -9.08 7.64 2.33
C PHE A 82 -8.37 9.00 2.35
N GLY A 83 -9.03 10.06 2.85
CA GLY A 83 -8.49 11.42 2.92
C GLY A 83 -7.92 11.88 1.57
N SER A 84 -6.64 12.25 1.55
CA SER A 84 -5.91 12.63 0.33
C SER A 84 -5.12 11.48 -0.33
N LEU A 85 -5.34 10.23 0.11
CA LEU A 85 -4.60 9.08 -0.38
C LEU A 85 -5.06 8.74 -1.81
N GLN A 86 -4.10 8.73 -2.74
CA GLN A 86 -4.32 8.19 -4.07
C GLN A 86 -3.96 6.70 -4.08
N VAL A 87 -4.92 5.87 -4.48
CA VAL A 87 -4.76 4.41 -4.56
C VAL A 87 -5.00 3.95 -5.99
N GLU A 88 -4.07 3.18 -6.57
CA GLU A 88 -4.28 2.61 -7.91
C GLU A 88 -5.18 1.35 -7.86
N SER A 89 -5.01 0.51 -6.85
CA SER A 89 -5.81 -0.70 -6.64
C SER A 89 -6.22 -0.86 -5.18
N LEU A 90 -7.53 -0.99 -4.94
CA LEU A 90 -8.12 -1.13 -3.62
C LEU A 90 -8.86 -2.48 -3.50
N ARG A 91 -8.53 -3.26 -2.48
CA ARG A 91 -9.22 -4.52 -2.16
C ARG A 91 -9.77 -4.50 -0.74
N LEU A 92 -11.09 -4.62 -0.63
CA LEU A 92 -11.84 -4.62 0.64
C LEU A 92 -12.54 -5.96 0.92
N ILE A 93 -11.97 -7.06 0.42
CA ILE A 93 -12.61 -8.39 0.37
C ILE A 93 -12.83 -8.95 1.79
N SER A 94 -13.90 -9.72 1.97
CA SER A 94 -14.22 -10.42 3.24
C SER A 94 -14.40 -9.52 4.46
N ASN A 95 -14.78 -8.25 4.24
CA ASN A 95 -15.27 -7.37 5.30
C ASN A 95 -16.79 -7.51 5.48
N ARG A 96 -17.38 -6.67 6.34
CA ARG A 96 -18.82 -6.59 6.62
C ARG A 96 -19.43 -5.29 6.10
N ILE A 97 -18.86 -4.74 5.02
CA ILE A 97 -19.24 -3.43 4.50
C ILE A 97 -20.72 -3.44 4.14
N SER A 98 -21.50 -2.66 4.89
CA SER A 98 -22.94 -2.51 4.73
C SER A 98 -23.32 -1.10 4.24
N HIS A 99 -22.41 -0.14 4.44
CA HIS A 99 -22.60 1.25 4.01
C HIS A 99 -21.31 1.83 3.42
N VAL A 100 -21.45 2.53 2.29
CA VAL A 100 -20.39 3.31 1.65
C VAL A 100 -20.96 4.70 1.37
N SER A 101 -20.35 5.73 1.96
CA SER A 101 -20.80 7.10 1.78
C SER A 101 -20.44 7.66 0.40
N GLU A 102 -21.20 8.66 -0.07
CA GLU A 102 -21.06 9.20 -1.42
C GLU A 102 -19.69 9.80 -1.73
N LYS A 103 -18.97 10.29 -0.72
CA LYS A 103 -17.65 10.94 -0.87
C LYS A 103 -16.51 10.09 -0.31
N THR A 104 -16.66 8.76 -0.30
CA THR A 104 -15.59 7.86 0.15
C THR A 104 -14.36 7.91 -0.76
N PHE A 105 -14.53 7.95 -2.09
CA PHE A 105 -13.44 7.81 -3.09
C PHE A 105 -13.16 9.09 -3.89
N ARG A 106 -13.46 10.27 -3.34
CA ARG A 106 -13.28 11.55 -4.03
C ARG A 106 -11.88 12.12 -3.86
#